data_AF-A0A950EF75-F1
#
_entry.id   AF-A0A950EF75-F1
#
_cell.length_a   1.000
_cell.length_b   1.000
_cell.length_c   1.000
_cell.angle_alpha   90.00
_cell.angle_beta   90.00
_cell.angle_gamma   90.00
#
_symmetry.space_group_name_H-M   'P 1'
#
loop_
_entity.id
_entity.type
_entity.pdbx_description
1 polymer ?
#
loop_
_entity_poly.entity_id
_entity_poly.type
_entity_poly.pdbx_seq_one_letter_code
_entity_poly.pdbx_strand_id
1 'polypeptide(L)'
;MPTTIVRCSMPDCQGAAAYKIAAFWSGGSLSELKTYGFACWDHLGPVFRDAEQRQRTYQPAPGETVEEIAIFKFEQGKRDRQLQRLWGLEENYRS
;
A
#
# COMPACT_ATOMS: atom_id res chain seq x y z
N MET A 1 18.23 7.19 -17.60
CA MET A 1 17.39 5.98 -17.47
C MET A 1 15.95 6.43 -17.35
N PRO A 2 14.99 5.89 -18.12
CA PRO A 2 13.59 6.29 -17.97
C PRO A 2 13.07 5.86 -16.60
N THR A 3 12.53 6.82 -15.84
CA THR A 3 11.91 6.58 -14.55
C THR A 3 10.52 6.01 -14.78
N THR A 4 10.36 4.70 -14.61
CA THR A 4 9.04 4.05 -14.69
C THR A 4 8.08 4.70 -13.69
N ILE A 5 7.08 5.42 -14.18
CA ILE A 5 6.05 6.05 -13.36
C ILE A 5 5.11 4.96 -12.84
N VAL A 6 5.04 4.84 -11.52
CA VAL A 6 4.04 3.99 -10.87
C VAL A 6 2.70 4.71 -10.94
N ARG A 7 1.71 4.05 -11.56
CA ARG A 7 0.36 4.58 -11.76
C ARG A 7 -0.58 4.11 -10.66
N CYS A 8 -1.69 4.82 -10.51
CA CYS A 8 -2.78 4.41 -9.65
C CYS A 8 -3.31 3.02 -10.05
N SER A 9 -3.65 2.21 -9.05
CA SER A 9 -4.23 0.88 -9.22
C SER A 9 -5.72 0.89 -9.54
N MET A 10 -6.38 2.06 -9.50
CA MET A 10 -7.77 2.22 -9.92
C MET A 10 -7.88 1.92 -11.42
N PRO A 11 -8.85 1.09 -11.86
CA PRO A 11 -9.09 0.85 -13.28
C PRO A 11 -9.26 2.15 -14.06
N ASP A 12 -8.72 2.19 -15.28
CA ASP A 12 -8.74 3.34 -16.20
C ASP A 12 -8.04 4.63 -15.71
N CYS A 13 -7.49 4.65 -14.49
CA CYS A 13 -6.74 5.79 -13.99
C CYS A 13 -5.29 5.76 -14.49
N GLN A 14 -4.87 6.86 -15.14
CA GLN A 14 -3.48 7.05 -15.58
C GLN A 14 -2.68 7.99 -14.66
N GLY A 15 -3.28 8.41 -13.54
CA GLY A 15 -2.65 9.31 -12.57
C GLY A 15 -1.41 8.68 -11.92
N ALA A 16 -0.38 9.49 -11.71
CA ALA A 16 0.80 9.07 -10.97
C ALA A 16 0.43 8.78 -9.51
N ALA A 17 1.02 7.72 -8.96
CA ALA A 17 0.83 7.37 -7.56
C ALA A 17 1.43 8.45 -6.65
N ALA A 18 0.63 8.92 -5.70
CA ALA A 18 1.05 9.76 -4.58
C ALA A 18 1.14 8.96 -3.28
N TYR A 19 0.45 7.82 -3.24
CA TYR A 19 0.35 6.96 -2.07
C TYR A 19 0.62 5.50 -2.43
N LYS A 20 1.22 4.79 -1.49
CA LYS A 20 1.34 3.34 -1.48
C LYS A 20 0.51 2.80 -0.33
N ILE A 21 -0.33 1.82 -0.62
CA ILE A 21 -1.18 1.15 0.36
C ILE A 21 -0.60 -0.24 0.57
N ALA A 22 -0.18 -0.50 1.80
CA ALA A 22 0.64 -1.67 2.11
C ALA A 22 0.53 -2.03 3.58
N ALA A 23 1.00 -3.23 3.95
CA ALA A 23 1.11 -3.66 5.34
C ALA A 23 2.51 -4.17 5.62
N PHE A 24 2.98 -4.03 6.86
CA PHE A 24 4.20 -4.71 7.28
C PHE A 24 3.94 -6.22 7.30
N TRP A 25 4.85 -6.95 6.70
CA TRP A 25 4.82 -8.39 6.60
C TRP A 25 6.12 -8.97 7.11
N SER A 26 6.05 -10.08 7.83
CA SER A 26 7.21 -10.84 8.23
C SER A 26 6.98 -12.34 8.00
N GLY A 27 7.92 -12.98 7.31
CA GLY A 27 7.99 -14.44 7.15
C GLY A 27 8.96 -15.08 8.14
N GLY A 28 9.16 -14.48 9.31
CA GLY A 28 10.14 -14.91 10.31
C GLY A 28 11.55 -14.34 10.05
N SER A 29 12.24 -14.82 9.01
CA SER A 29 13.62 -14.38 8.69
C SER A 29 13.69 -13.14 7.80
N LEU A 30 12.59 -12.78 7.15
CA LEU A 30 12.49 -11.65 6.24
C LEU A 30 11.31 -10.77 6.64
N SER A 31 11.47 -9.46 6.47
CA SER A 31 10.41 -8.50 6.71
C SER A 31 10.40 -7.47 5.59
N GLU A 32 9.20 -7.19 5.08
CA GLU A 32 9.00 -6.26 3.97
C GLU A 32 7.64 -5.57 4.06
N LEU A 33 7.43 -4.65 3.12
CA LEU A 33 6.23 -3.85 3.02
C LEU A 33 5.36 -4.43 1.90
N LYS A 34 4.49 -5.37 2.28
CA LYS A 34 3.63 -6.10 1.34
C LYS A 34 2.64 -5.12 0.72
N THR A 35 2.73 -4.95 -0.59
CA THR A 35 1.97 -3.93 -1.32
C THR A 35 0.60 -4.47 -1.72
N TYR A 36 -0.45 -3.71 -1.42
CA TYR A 36 -1.82 -4.03 -1.83
C TYR A 36 -2.33 -3.07 -2.92
N GLY A 37 -1.79 -1.85 -3.01
CA GLY A 37 -2.12 -0.93 -4.11
C GLY A 37 -1.33 0.37 -4.12
N PHE A 38 -1.49 1.14 -5.19
CA PHE A 38 -0.99 2.50 -5.34
C PHE A 38 -2.14 3.44 -5.69
N ALA A 39 -2.15 4.63 -5.12
CA ALA A 39 -3.23 5.59 -5.35
C ALA A 39 -2.70 6.97 -5.74
N CYS A 40 -3.38 7.62 -6.68
CA CYS A 40 -3.27 9.07 -6.86
C CYS A 40 -4.10 9.80 -5.78
N TRP A 41 -4.05 11.13 -5.79
CA TRP A 41 -4.78 11.97 -4.83
C TRP A 41 -6.30 11.73 -4.83
N ASP A 42 -6.89 11.50 -6.01
CA ASP A 42 -8.34 11.36 -6.18
C ASP A 42 -8.89 9.98 -5.78
N HIS A 43 -8.06 8.93 -5.87
CA HIS A 43 -8.52 7.54 -5.74
C HIS A 43 -8.03 6.84 -4.47
N LEU A 44 -7.48 7.58 -3.50
CA LEU A 44 -6.96 6.99 -2.27
C LEU A 44 -8.01 6.15 -1.53
N GLY A 45 -9.21 6.68 -1.31
CA GLY A 45 -10.28 5.97 -0.61
C GLY A 45 -10.72 4.66 -1.28
N PRO A 46 -11.14 4.66 -2.55
CA PRO A 46 -11.51 3.45 -3.28
C PRO A 46 -10.40 2.40 -3.31
N VAL A 47 -9.16 2.79 -3.60
CA VAL A 47 -8.03 1.86 -3.66
C VAL A 47 -7.71 1.32 -2.27
N PHE A 48 -7.82 2.13 -1.21
CA PHE A 48 -7.60 1.68 0.16
C PHE A 48 -8.62 0.62 0.60
N ARG A 49 -9.92 0.85 0.35
CA ARG A 49 -10.98 -0.12 0.71
C ARG A 49 -10.81 -1.45 -0.02
N ASP A 50 -10.50 -1.40 -1.31
CA ASP A 50 -10.25 -2.60 -2.10
C ASP A 50 -8.98 -3.35 -1.61
N ALA A 51 -7.93 -2.59 -1.27
CA ALA A 51 -6.71 -3.14 -0.68
C ALA A 51 -6.97 -3.79 0.69
N GLU A 52 -7.79 -3.16 1.55
CA GLU A 52 -8.20 -3.71 2.84
C GLU A 52 -8.99 -5.01 2.67
N GLN A 53 -9.92 -5.06 1.71
CA GLN A 53 -10.66 -6.28 1.38
C GLN A 53 -9.73 -7.41 0.94
N ARG A 54 -8.73 -7.11 0.10
CA ARG A 54 -7.71 -8.07 -0.33
C ARG A 54 -6.84 -8.56 0.84
N GLN A 55 -6.45 -7.68 1.75
CA GLN A 55 -5.73 -8.06 2.97
C GLN A 55 -6.58 -8.98 3.86
N ARG A 56 -7.87 -8.67 4.07
CA ARG A 56 -8.76 -9.49 4.90
C ARG A 56 -8.90 -10.92 4.38
N THR A 57 -8.78 -11.13 3.06
CA THR A 57 -8.81 -12.47 2.44
C THR A 57 -7.47 -13.19 2.44
N TYR A 58 -6.40 -12.51 2.82
CA TYR A 58 -5.06 -13.08 2.83
C TYR A 58 -4.87 -14.00 4.04
N GLN A 59 -4.42 -15.23 3.79
CA GLN A 59 -4.16 -16.23 4.83
C GLN A 59 -2.64 -16.37 5.01
N PRO A 60 -2.07 -15.86 6.12
CA PRO A 60 -0.64 -16.01 6.38
C PRO A 60 -0.28 -17.49 6.59
N ALA A 61 0.89 -17.90 6.10
CA ALA A 61 1.44 -19.22 6.39
C ALA A 61 1.82 -19.33 7.89
N PRO A 62 2.04 -20.55 8.43
CA PRO A 62 2.54 -20.71 9.79
C PRO A 62 3.86 -19.95 10.02
N GLY A 63 3.91 -19.13 11.07
CA GLY A 63 5.07 -18.30 11.40
C GLY A 63 5.14 -16.97 10.65
N GLU A 64 4.19 -16.71 9.75
CA GLU A 64 4.04 -15.45 9.04
C GLU A 64 3.16 -14.48 9.82
N THR A 65 3.54 -13.19 9.83
CA THR A 65 2.73 -12.11 10.39
C THR A 65 2.47 -11.03 9.35
N VAL A 66 1.26 -10.47 9.42
CA VAL A 66 0.83 -9.33 8.61
C VAL A 66 0.23 -8.32 9.58
N GLU A 67 0.78 -7.11 9.62
CA GLU A 67 0.21 -6.02 10.41
C GLU A 67 -0.99 -5.39 9.70
N GLU A 68 -1.62 -4.41 10.34
CA GLU A 68 -2.71 -3.66 9.73
C GLU A 68 -2.28 -2.96 8.43
N ILE A 69 -3.21 -2.90 7.47
CA ILE A 69 -3.00 -2.10 6.26
C ILE A 69 -2.86 -0.62 6.62
N ALA A 70 -1.96 0.03 5.92
CA ALA A 70 -1.55 1.40 6.19
C ALA A 70 -1.35 2.19 4.89
N ILE A 71 -1.42 3.51 5.01
CA ILE A 71 -1.17 4.44 3.91
C ILE A 71 0.22 5.04 4.08
N PHE A 72 1.04 4.95 3.03
CA PHE A 72 2.37 5.51 2.97
C PHE A 72 2.43 6.58 1.90
N LYS A 73 3.16 7.68 2.17
CA LYS A 73 3.50 8.64 1.14
C LYS A 73 4.43 7.98 0.14
N PHE A 74 4.00 7.84 -1.10
CA PHE A 74 4.82 7.27 -2.15
C PHE A 74 5.72 8.33 -2.76
N GLU A 75 7.00 8.02 -2.87
CA GLU A 75 7.99 8.91 -3.48
C GLU A 75 8.83 8.10 -4.44
N GLN A 76 8.80 8.48 -5.72
CA GLN A 76 9.47 7.73 -6.77
C GLN A 76 10.99 7.65 -6.51
N GLY A 77 11.55 6.45 -6.63
CA GLY A 77 12.97 6.19 -6.37
C GLY A 77 13.32 5.95 -4.90
N LYS A 78 12.39 6.16 -3.95
CA LYS A 78 12.60 5.75 -2.56
C LYS A 78 12.24 4.27 -2.37
N ARG A 79 13.01 3.59 -1.51
CA ARG A 79 12.70 2.21 -1.10
C ARG A 79 11.60 2.20 -0.05
N ASP A 80 10.88 1.10 0.04
CA ASP A 80 9.78 0.89 0.99
C ASP A 80 10.12 1.25 2.44
N ARG A 81 11.29 0.83 2.93
CA ARG A 81 11.79 1.15 4.29
C ARG A 81 12.00 2.66 4.55
N GLN A 82 12.00 3.48 3.51
CA GLN A 82 12.18 4.94 3.59
C GLN A 82 10.85 5.68 3.42
N LEU A 83 9.75 4.98 3.15
CA LEU A 83 8.44 5.59 2.99
C LEU A 83 7.86 5.94 4.35
N GLN A 84 7.25 7.11 4.43
CA GLN A 84 6.61 7.59 5.64
C GLN A 84 5.17 7.09 5.69
N ARG A 85 4.81 6.41 6.79
CA ARG A 85 3.41 6.11 7.12
C ARG A 85 2.68 7.41 7.48
N LEU A 86 1.49 7.59 6.91
CA LEU A 86 0.60 8.73 7.14
C LEU A 86 -0.45 8.36 8.18
N TRP A 87 -0.02 8.31 9.45
CA TRP A 87 -0.87 7.89 10.57
C TRP A 87 -2.18 8.66 10.66
N GLY A 88 -3.28 7.92 10.82
CA GLY A 88 -4.63 8.47 11.01
C GLY A 88 -5.31 8.85 9.70
N LEU A 89 -4.60 8.83 8.57
CA LEU A 89 -5.22 8.99 7.25
C LEU A 89 -6.08 7.78 6.90
N GLU A 90 -5.72 6.60 7.41
CA GLU A 90 -6.46 5.36 7.22
C GLU A 90 -7.91 5.47 7.74
N GLU A 91 -8.10 6.10 8.90
CA GLU A 91 -9.40 6.22 9.58
C GLU A 91 -10.45 6.95 8.73
N ASN A 92 -10.02 7.82 7.81
CA ASN A 92 -10.92 8.53 6.89
C ASN A 92 -11.54 7.62 5.82
N TYR A 93 -10.97 6.42 5.62
CA TYR A 93 -11.32 5.55 4.50
C TYR A 93 -11.65 4.11 4.91
N ARG A 94 -11.43 3.75 6.18
CA ARG A 94 -11.92 2.49 6.74
C ARG A 94 -13.44 2.40 6.58
N SER A 95 -13.92 1.19 6.30
CA SER A 95 -15.34 0.86 6.12
C SER A 95 -15.70 -0.42 6.84
#